data_AF-A0AAE3MBW4-F1
#
_entry.id   AF-A0AAE3MBW4-F1
#
_cell.length_a   1.000
_cell.length_b   1.000
_cell.length_c   1.000
_cell.angle_alpha   90.00
_cell.angle_beta   90.00
_cell.angle_gamma   90.00
#
_symmetry.space_group_name_H-M   'P 1'
#
loop_
_entity.id
_entity.type
_entity.pdbx_description
1 polymer ?
#
loop_
_entity_poly.entity_id
_entity_poly.type
_entity_poly.pdbx_seq_one_letter_code
_entity_poly.pdbx_strand_id
1 'polypeptide(L)'
;MIKLTRQTLLNLLMLAVVTAFGINIKAQPLGDDQHREQHGPPRFPDQKEIKEMVSKLAEEVGLNEEQTSRVEELYLAHFEDVKTQMEEGERPSREDMEQQKSDFEKKVKSVLSEEQMAKYDVFLKEHQRKGPPRR
;
A
#
# COMPACT_ATOMS: atom_id res chain seq x y z
N MET A 1 47.69 -40.10 -28.85
CA MET A 1 48.02 -39.94 -27.43
C MET A 1 48.06 -38.46 -27.09
N ILE A 2 47.57 -38.12 -25.89
CA ILE A 2 47.65 -36.83 -25.16
C ILE A 2 46.60 -35.76 -25.56
N LYS A 3 45.78 -35.44 -24.55
CA LYS A 3 44.65 -34.49 -24.48
C LYS A 3 45.11 -33.23 -23.73
N LEU A 4 44.49 -32.07 -23.98
CA LEU A 4 44.22 -30.93 -23.07
C LEU A 4 43.78 -29.73 -23.97
N THR A 5 42.81 -28.85 -23.70
CA THR A 5 41.90 -28.62 -22.56
C THR A 5 40.78 -27.68 -23.04
N ARG A 6 39.66 -27.68 -22.31
CA ARG A 6 38.42 -26.91 -22.56
C ARG A 6 38.60 -25.39 -22.36
N GLN A 7 37.63 -24.66 -22.92
CA GLN A 7 36.99 -23.48 -22.32
C GLN A 7 37.65 -22.10 -22.53
N THR A 8 37.16 -21.37 -23.54
CA THR A 8 36.73 -19.94 -23.49
C THR A 8 36.37 -19.52 -24.93
N LEU A 9 35.11 -19.68 -25.35
CA LEU A 9 34.14 -18.57 -25.46
C LEU A 9 34.76 -17.29 -26.04
N LEU A 10 34.47 -16.99 -27.30
CA LEU A 10 34.29 -15.62 -27.77
C LEU A 10 33.45 -15.62 -29.06
N ASN A 11 32.26 -15.04 -28.89
CA ASN A 11 31.27 -14.72 -29.91
C ASN A 11 31.89 -14.05 -31.14
N LEU A 12 31.35 -14.33 -32.33
CA LEU A 12 30.82 -13.29 -33.23
C LEU A 12 30.24 -13.86 -34.54
N LEU A 13 29.09 -13.28 -34.89
CA LEU A 13 28.70 -12.81 -36.23
C LEU A 13 27.73 -13.65 -37.10
N MET A 14 26.55 -13.03 -37.32
CA MET A 14 25.71 -12.97 -38.55
C MET A 14 25.15 -14.30 -39.10
N LEU A 15 23.94 -14.42 -39.65
CA LEU A 15 23.16 -13.52 -40.48
C LEU A 15 21.75 -14.15 -40.69
N ALA A 16 20.74 -13.29 -40.82
CA ALA A 16 19.49 -13.45 -41.58
C ALA A 16 18.52 -14.60 -41.27
N VAL A 17 17.32 -14.23 -40.78
CA VAL A 17 16.06 -14.74 -41.35
C VAL A 17 15.03 -13.62 -41.47
N VAL A 18 14.94 -13.11 -42.70
CA VAL A 18 13.73 -12.78 -43.48
C VAL A 18 12.44 -12.46 -42.71
N THR A 19 12.04 -11.20 -42.85
CA THR A 19 10.67 -10.68 -42.73
C THR A 19 9.69 -11.42 -43.65
N ALA A 20 8.64 -12.00 -43.08
CA ALA A 20 7.41 -12.32 -43.80
C ALA A 20 6.21 -11.83 -42.99
N PHE A 21 5.40 -11.00 -43.66
CA PHE A 21 4.17 -10.39 -43.19
C PHE A 21 3.20 -11.40 -42.59
N GLY A 22 2.63 -11.04 -41.44
CA GLY A 22 1.55 -11.77 -40.80
C GLY A 22 1.03 -11.03 -39.58
N ILE A 23 0.70 -9.75 -39.75
CA ILE A 23 0.08 -8.90 -38.72
C ILE A 23 -1.31 -9.47 -38.41
N ASN A 24 -1.39 -10.44 -37.50
CA ASN A 24 -2.62 -10.77 -36.81
C ASN A 24 -2.74 -9.86 -35.60
N ILE A 25 -2.99 -8.57 -35.83
CA ILE A 25 -3.62 -7.72 -34.82
C ILE A 25 -5.06 -8.24 -34.71
N LYS A 26 -5.28 -9.26 -33.87
CA LYS A 26 -6.59 -9.37 -33.24
C LYS A 26 -6.65 -8.20 -32.28
N ALA A 27 -7.18 -7.08 -32.78
CA ALA A 27 -7.70 -6.01 -31.95
C ALA A 27 -8.62 -6.70 -30.94
N GLN A 28 -8.15 -6.85 -29.70
CA GLN A 28 -9.04 -7.20 -28.62
C GLN A 28 -10.06 -6.06 -28.58
N PRO A 29 -11.37 -6.33 -28.73
CA PRO A 29 -12.37 -5.29 -28.60
C PRO A 29 -12.13 -4.64 -27.24
N LEU A 30 -12.04 -3.31 -27.23
CA LEU A 30 -12.08 -2.53 -25.99
C LEU A 30 -13.27 -3.06 -25.20
N GLY A 31 -12.97 -3.78 -24.12
CA GLY A 31 -13.99 -4.18 -23.17
C GLY A 31 -14.64 -2.90 -22.66
N ASP A 32 -15.97 -2.91 -22.65
CA ASP A 32 -16.85 -1.94 -22.00
C ASP A 32 -16.14 -1.15 -20.88
N ASP A 33 -15.69 0.05 -21.24
CA ASP A 33 -15.24 1.08 -20.30
C ASP A 33 -16.49 1.70 -19.67
N GLN A 34 -17.28 0.86 -18.99
CA GLN A 34 -18.39 1.31 -18.15
C GLN A 34 -17.80 1.82 -16.84
N HIS A 35 -17.71 3.14 -16.74
CA HIS A 35 -17.68 3.91 -15.50
C HIS A 35 -16.47 3.68 -14.58
N ARG A 36 -15.26 4.06 -15.02
CA ARG A 36 -14.29 4.62 -14.07
C ARG A 36 -14.73 6.02 -13.71
N GLU A 37 -15.65 6.15 -12.76
CA GLU A 37 -15.88 7.41 -12.08
C GLU A 37 -14.51 7.89 -11.56
N GLN A 38 -14.09 9.06 -12.03
CA GLN A 38 -12.92 9.74 -11.51
C GLN A 38 -13.23 10.15 -10.07
N HIS A 39 -13.12 9.21 -9.12
CA HIS A 39 -13.17 9.54 -7.72
C HIS A 39 -11.95 10.42 -7.45
N GLY A 40 -12.22 11.68 -7.09
CA GLY A 40 -11.21 12.57 -6.55
C GLY A 40 -10.50 11.94 -5.34
N PRO A 41 -9.50 12.64 -4.77
CA PRO A 41 -8.84 12.17 -3.56
C PRO A 41 -9.88 11.77 -2.50
N PRO A 42 -9.68 10.64 -1.80
CA PRO A 42 -10.61 10.22 -0.75
C PRO A 42 -10.84 11.35 0.24
N ARG A 43 -12.09 11.54 0.67
CA ARG A 43 -12.39 12.46 1.77
C ARG A 43 -11.75 11.97 3.07
N PHE A 44 -11.43 12.90 3.97
CA PHE A 44 -11.11 12.56 5.35
C PHE A 44 -12.32 11.95 6.04
N PRO A 45 -12.13 10.91 6.88
CA PRO A 45 -13.22 10.31 7.62
C PRO A 45 -13.77 11.30 8.66
N ASP A 46 -15.08 11.26 8.89
CA ASP A 46 -15.70 11.99 10.00
C ASP A 46 -15.56 11.22 11.34
N GLN A 47 -16.00 11.84 12.45
CA GLN A 47 -15.91 11.23 13.78
C GLN A 47 -16.66 9.89 13.88
N LYS A 48 -17.80 9.76 13.18
CA LYS A 48 -18.59 8.52 13.21
C LYS A 48 -17.85 7.41 12.44
N GLU A 49 -17.30 7.73 11.28
CA GLU A 49 -16.46 6.81 10.50
C GLU A 49 -15.22 6.40 11.29
N ILE A 50 -14.58 7.32 12.03
CA ILE A 50 -13.47 7.02 12.93
C ILE A 50 -13.89 6.05 14.03
N LYS A 51 -15.03 6.29 14.68
CA LYS A 51 -15.55 5.38 15.70
C LYS A 51 -15.85 3.99 15.14
N GLU A 52 -16.39 3.89 13.93
CA GLU A 52 -16.63 2.61 13.25
C GLU A 52 -15.31 1.89 12.91
N MET A 53 -14.28 2.61 12.48
CA MET A 53 -12.94 2.04 12.25
C MET A 53 -12.35 1.48 13.54
N VAL A 54 -12.43 2.24 14.63
CA VAL A 54 -11.89 1.83 15.93
C VAL A 54 -12.70 0.69 16.54
N SER A 55 -14.02 0.66 16.33
CA SER A 55 -14.86 -0.47 16.75
C SER A 55 -14.45 -1.78 16.07
N LYS A 56 -14.16 -1.76 14.77
CA LYS A 56 -13.68 -2.95 14.04
C LYS A 56 -12.29 -3.38 14.52
N LEU A 57 -11.40 -2.41 14.72
CA LEU A 57 -10.09 -2.66 15.29
C LEU A 57 -10.19 -3.28 16.70
N ALA A 58 -11.11 -2.78 17.52
CA ALA A 58 -11.35 -3.28 18.88
C ALA A 58 -11.83 -4.74 18.87
N GLU A 59 -12.72 -5.10 17.94
CA GLU A 59 -13.20 -6.47 17.75
C GLU A 59 -12.08 -7.42 17.31
N GLU A 60 -11.31 -7.04 16.28
CA GLU A 60 -10.25 -7.87 15.69
C GLU A 60 -9.05 -8.07 16.64
N VAL A 61 -8.66 -7.01 17.34
CA VAL A 61 -7.48 -7.03 18.24
C VAL A 61 -7.85 -7.44 19.66
N GLY A 62 -9.13 -7.37 20.04
CA GLY A 62 -9.62 -7.63 21.38
C GLY A 62 -9.23 -6.52 22.35
N LEU A 63 -9.53 -5.26 21.98
CA LEU A 63 -9.29 -4.10 22.85
C LEU A 63 -10.36 -4.03 23.96
N ASN A 64 -9.95 -3.64 25.17
CA ASN A 64 -10.90 -3.30 26.22
C ASN A 64 -11.44 -1.86 26.06
N GLU A 65 -12.39 -1.45 26.90
CA GLU A 65 -13.04 -0.13 26.81
C GLU A 65 -12.05 1.04 26.95
N GLU A 66 -11.09 0.94 27.87
CA GLU A 66 -10.07 1.97 28.09
C GLU A 66 -9.14 2.11 26.88
N GLN A 67 -8.65 0.99 26.37
CA GLN A 67 -7.79 0.95 25.17
C GLN A 67 -8.55 1.46 23.95
N THR A 68 -9.81 1.06 23.77
CA THR A 68 -10.65 1.51 22.66
C THR A 68 -10.81 3.02 22.67
N SER A 69 -11.11 3.59 23.84
CA SER A 69 -11.25 5.05 24.01
C SER A 69 -9.94 5.77 23.67
N ARG A 70 -8.80 5.23 24.13
CA ARG A 70 -7.49 5.84 23.90
C ARG A 70 -7.04 5.73 22.44
N VAL A 71 -7.37 4.63 21.78
CA VAL A 71 -7.14 4.45 20.34
C VAL A 71 -8.04 5.38 19.53
N GLU A 72 -9.30 5.59 19.94
CA GLU A 72 -10.20 6.56 19.30
C GLU A 72 -9.61 7.98 19.32
N GLU A 73 -9.11 8.44 20.47
CA GLU A 73 -8.42 9.73 20.60
C GLU A 73 -7.20 9.83 19.67
N LEU A 74 -6.39 8.77 19.57
CA LEU A 74 -5.24 8.73 18.67
C LEU A 74 -5.65 8.83 17.21
N TYR A 75 -6.73 8.15 16.80
CA TYR A 75 -7.24 8.22 15.43
C TYR A 75 -7.79 9.61 15.10
N LEU A 76 -8.55 10.21 16.02
CA LEU A 76 -9.08 11.57 15.86
C LEU A 76 -7.96 12.59 15.67
N ALA A 77 -6.97 12.57 16.58
CA ALA A 77 -5.82 13.47 16.49
C ALA A 77 -5.02 13.25 15.20
N HIS A 78 -4.79 12.00 14.80
CA HIS A 78 -4.05 11.70 13.56
C HIS A 78 -4.73 12.28 12.32
N PHE A 79 -6.05 12.08 12.18
CA PHE A 79 -6.76 12.61 11.01
C PHE A 79 -6.89 14.13 11.04
N GLU A 80 -7.00 14.75 12.22
CA GLU A 80 -6.97 16.21 12.36
C GLU A 80 -5.61 16.80 11.95
N ASP A 81 -4.50 16.20 12.40
CA ASP A 81 -3.14 16.61 12.05
C ASP A 81 -2.92 16.53 10.52
N VAL A 82 -3.28 15.40 9.91
CA VAL A 82 -3.12 15.20 8.46
C VAL A 82 -4.02 16.16 7.67
N LYS A 83 -5.25 16.40 8.14
CA LYS A 83 -6.17 17.35 7.52
C LYS A 83 -5.60 18.77 7.55
N THR A 84 -5.13 19.23 8.71
CA THR A 84 -4.55 20.56 8.90
C THR A 84 -3.39 20.79 7.94
N GLN A 85 -2.47 19.83 7.84
CA GLN A 85 -1.33 19.94 6.91
C GLN A 85 -1.74 19.99 5.44
N MET A 86 -2.77 19.24 5.04
CA MET A 86 -3.28 19.30 3.67
C MET A 86 -3.97 20.64 3.37
N GLU A 87 -4.56 21.30 4.37
CA GLU A 87 -5.20 22.61 4.25
C GLU A 87 -4.19 23.77 4.24
N GLU A 88 -3.03 23.63 4.89
CA GLU A 88 -1.94 24.62 4.93
C GLU A 88 -1.20 24.82 3.58
N GLY A 89 -1.59 24.06 2.54
CA GLY A 89 -1.26 24.36 1.14
C GLY A 89 0.02 23.72 0.61
N GLU A 90 0.84 23.11 1.48
CA GLU A 90 1.97 22.29 1.05
C GLU A 90 1.59 20.81 1.13
N ARG A 91 1.44 20.17 -0.03
CA ARG A 91 1.12 18.74 -0.08
C ARG A 91 2.29 17.98 0.57
N PRO A 92 2.06 17.23 1.68
CA PRO A 92 3.13 16.54 2.38
C PRO A 92 3.84 15.57 1.45
N SER A 93 5.16 15.46 1.60
CA SER A 93 5.93 14.52 0.81
C SER A 93 5.49 13.09 1.16
N ARG A 94 5.82 12.15 0.27
CA ARG A 94 5.57 10.74 0.55
C ARG A 94 6.30 10.27 1.81
N GLU A 95 7.51 10.78 2.03
CA GLU A 95 8.32 10.43 3.20
C GLU A 95 7.68 10.95 4.48
N ASP A 96 7.15 12.18 4.46
CA ASP A 96 6.42 12.76 5.61
C ASP A 96 5.18 11.93 5.95
N MET A 97 4.41 11.52 4.94
CA MET A 97 3.22 10.68 5.13
C MET A 97 3.58 9.28 5.67
N GLU A 98 4.66 8.67 5.17
CA GLU A 98 5.15 7.38 5.66
C GLU A 98 5.65 7.49 7.12
N GLN A 99 6.33 8.59 7.46
CA GLN A 99 6.80 8.88 8.81
C GLN A 99 5.63 9.09 9.78
N GLN A 100 4.64 9.91 9.42
CA GLN A 100 3.44 10.13 10.23
C GLN A 100 2.65 8.85 10.46
N LYS A 101 2.50 8.03 9.42
CA LYS A 101 1.88 6.70 9.55
C LYS A 101 2.65 5.85 10.54
N SER A 102 3.99 5.80 10.44
CA SER A 102 4.82 5.02 11.36
C SER A 102 4.70 5.50 12.80
N ASP A 103 4.71 6.81 13.03
CA ASP A 103 4.62 7.38 14.37
C ASP A 103 3.23 7.19 14.97
N PHE A 104 2.18 7.29 14.16
CA PHE A 104 0.83 6.92 14.55
C PHE A 104 0.73 5.44 14.97
N GLU A 105 1.25 4.53 14.15
CA GLU A 105 1.28 3.08 14.47
C GLU A 105 2.01 2.81 15.79
N LYS A 106 3.13 3.50 16.07
CA LYS A 106 3.86 3.39 17.34
C LYS A 106 3.01 3.87 18.52
N LYS A 107 2.30 5.00 18.37
CA LYS A 107 1.41 5.53 19.41
C LYS A 107 0.30 4.52 19.73
N VAL A 108 -0.33 3.93 18.70
CA VAL A 108 -1.34 2.89 18.89
C VAL A 108 -0.74 1.68 19.62
N LYS A 109 0.41 1.15 19.17
CA LYS A 109 1.06 0.01 19.84
C LYS A 109 1.42 0.26 21.30
N SER A 110 1.72 1.50 21.68
CA SER A 110 2.08 1.85 23.06
C SER A 110 0.95 1.66 24.08
N VAL A 111 -0.31 1.56 23.63
CA VAL A 111 -1.46 1.30 24.49
C VAL A 111 -1.94 -0.16 24.43
N LEU A 112 -1.22 -1.02 23.70
CA LEU A 112 -1.56 -2.44 23.50
C LEU A 112 -0.68 -3.35 24.36
N SER A 113 -1.20 -4.53 24.71
CA SER A 113 -0.39 -5.64 25.21
C SER A 113 0.42 -6.28 24.07
N GLU A 114 1.42 -7.09 24.40
CA GLU A 114 2.23 -7.80 23.39
C GLU A 114 1.38 -8.68 22.46
N GLU A 115 0.38 -9.38 23.01
CA GLU A 115 -0.54 -10.21 22.21
C GLU A 115 -1.39 -9.35 21.27
N GLN A 116 -1.90 -8.21 21.77
CA GLN A 116 -2.68 -7.27 20.97
C GLN A 116 -1.83 -6.60 19.88
N MET A 117 -0.56 -6.30 20.14
CA MET A 117 0.36 -5.78 19.13
C MET A 117 0.52 -6.76 17.95
N ALA A 118 0.62 -8.06 18.23
CA ALA A 118 0.72 -9.08 17.18
C ALA A 118 -0.55 -9.13 16.32
N LYS A 119 -1.74 -9.08 16.93
CA LYS A 119 -3.02 -9.01 16.20
C LYS A 119 -3.14 -7.71 15.40
N TYR A 120 -2.70 -6.60 15.96
CA TYR A 120 -2.68 -5.31 15.27
C TYR A 120 -1.79 -5.33 14.03
N ASP A 121 -0.62 -5.97 14.10
CA ASP A 121 0.26 -6.13 12.93
C ASP A 121 -0.35 -6.99 11.82
N VAL A 122 -1.15 -7.99 12.17
CA VAL A 122 -1.94 -8.77 11.19
C VAL A 122 -3.03 -7.90 10.58
N PHE A 123 -3.81 -7.22 11.44
CA PHE A 123 -4.86 -6.29 11.01
C PHE A 123 -4.35 -5.26 10.01
N LEU A 124 -3.20 -4.62 10.28
CA LEU A 124 -2.58 -3.65 9.38
C LEU A 124 -2.17 -4.25 8.03
N LYS A 125 -1.68 -5.50 8.00
CA LYS A 125 -1.27 -6.16 6.75
C LYS A 125 -2.48 -6.51 5.88
N GLU A 126 -3.58 -6.90 6.49
CA GLU A 126 -4.83 -7.22 5.78
C GLU A 126 -5.54 -5.97 5.25
N HIS A 127 -5.47 -4.88 6.02
CA HIS A 127 -6.15 -3.62 5.69
C HIS A 127 -5.26 -2.62 4.93
N GLN A 128 -3.97 -2.92 4.73
CA GLN A 128 -3.14 -2.17 3.80
C GLN A 128 -3.65 -2.38 2.38
N ARG A 129 -4.20 -1.31 1.79
CA ARG A 129 -4.49 -1.28 0.35
C ARG A 129 -3.18 -1.57 -0.38
N LYS A 130 -3.11 -2.69 -1.09
CA LYS A 130 -2.01 -2.99 -2.02
C LYS A 130 -2.05 -1.93 -3.12
N GLY A 131 -1.29 -0.85 -2.94
CA GLY A 131 -1.00 0.08 -4.02
C GLY A 131 -0.34 -0.69 -5.18
N PRO A 132 -0.46 -0.20 -6.42
CA PRO A 132 0.24 -0.81 -7.55
C PRO A 132 1.73 -0.96 -7.21
N PRO A 133 2.38 -2.07 -7.62
CA PRO A 133 3.77 -2.35 -7.26
C PRO A 133 4.66 -1.16 -7.65
N ARG A 134 5.59 -0.80 -6.74
CA ARG A 134 6.63 0.22 -6.96
C ARG A 134 7.31 -0.11 -8.29
N ARG A 135 7.17 0.75 -9.30
CA ARG A 135 7.89 0.65 -10.58
C ARG A 135 9.27 1.25 -10.45
#